data_AF-A0A7J5Z1G5-F1
#
_entry.id   AF-A0A7J5Z1G5-F1
#
_cell.length_a   1.000
_cell.length_b   1.000
_cell.length_c   1.000
_cell.angle_alpha   90.00
_cell.angle_beta   90.00
_cell.angle_gamma   90.00
#
_symmetry.space_group_name_H-M   'P 1'
#
loop_
_entity.id
_entity.type
_entity.pdbx_description
1 polymer ?
#
loop_
_entity_poly.entity_id
_entity_poly.type
_entity_poly.pdbx_seq_one_letter_code
_entity_poly.pdbx_strand_id
1 'polypeptide(L)' 'MCGPHGLKFLKPVELRLPHCASMTPDGWSFALKSSDSSSGDPKTWQNKSLPGDPNYLVGANCVSVLIDHF' A
#
# COMPACT_ATOMS: atom_id res chain seq x y z
N MET A 1 -1.28 -8.87 5.49
CA MET A 1 -2.69 -8.75 5.87
C MET A 1 -2.72 -8.12 7.24
N CYS A 2 -3.02 -6.83 7.29
CA CYS A 2 -3.18 -6.09 8.54
C CYS A 2 -4.67 -6.11 8.90
N GLY A 3 -4.99 -6.30 10.18
CA GLY A 3 -6.32 -6.04 10.75
C GLY A 3 -7.52 -6.87 10.24
N PRO A 4 -8.69 -6.66 10.88
CA PRO A 4 -9.96 -7.18 10.39
C PRO A 4 -10.48 -6.34 9.20
N HIS A 5 -11.06 -7.02 8.21
CA HIS A 5 -11.66 -6.38 7.05
C HIS A 5 -12.91 -5.58 7.47
N GLY A 6 -13.17 -4.46 6.78
CA GLY A 6 -14.37 -3.64 7.00
C GLY A 6 -14.26 -2.62 8.13
N LEU A 7 -13.13 -2.53 8.82
CA LEU A 7 -12.86 -1.46 9.78
C LEU A 7 -12.36 -0.21 9.06
N LYS A 8 -13.13 0.89 9.15
CA LYS A 8 -12.74 2.20 8.62
C LYS A 8 -12.25 3.12 9.73
N PHE A 9 -11.07 3.70 9.55
CA PHE A 9 -10.51 4.69 10.45
C PHE A 9 -11.16 6.06 10.24
N LEU A 10 -11.36 6.79 11.34
CA LEU A 10 -11.84 8.18 11.30
C LEU A 10 -10.77 9.16 10.81
N LYS A 11 -9.50 8.77 10.90
CA LYS A 11 -8.34 9.49 10.37
C LYS A 11 -7.44 8.48 9.66
N PRO A 12 -6.85 8.81 8.49
CA PRO A 12 -5.94 7.90 7.80
C PRO A 12 -4.79 7.47 8.72
N VAL A 13 -4.42 6.20 8.65
CA VAL A 13 -3.26 5.65 9.36
C VAL A 13 -2.12 5.42 8.39
N GLU A 14 -0.90 5.64 8.86
CA GLU A 14 0.31 5.37 8.08
C GLU A 14 0.66 3.88 8.17
N LEU A 15 0.65 3.19 7.03
CA LEU A 15 1.17 1.84 6.88
C LEU A 15 2.56 1.91 6.26
N ARG A 16 3.58 1.49 7.04
CA ARG A 16 4.98 1.45 6.62
C ARG A 16 5.38 0.02 6.26
N LEU A 17 5.71 -0.19 4.98
CA LEU A 17 6.11 -1.48 4.42
C LEU A 17 7.60 -1.47 4.09
N PRO A 18 8.43 -2.34 4.69
CA PRO A 18 9.85 -2.42 4.34
C PRO A 18 10.03 -2.96 2.92
N HIS A 19 11.05 -2.48 2.21
CA HIS A 19 11.49 -3.05 0.93
C HIS A 19 13.01 -3.14 0.86
N CYS A 20 13.51 -4.00 -0.03
CA CYS A 20 14.92 -4.11 -0.38
C CYS A 20 15.21 -3.62 -1.81
N ALA A 21 14.23 -3.02 -2.48
CA ALA A 21 14.43 -2.45 -3.81
C ALA A 21 15.45 -1.31 -3.74
N SER A 22 16.53 -1.42 -4.52
CA SER A 22 17.47 -0.32 -4.73
C SER A 22 16.75 0.77 -5.53
N MET A 23 16.67 1.99 -4.98
CA MET A 23 16.16 3.16 -5.70
C MET A 23 17.16 3.53 -6.80
N THR A 24 17.11 2.83 -7.94
CA THR A 24 17.95 3.15 -9.08
C THR A 24 17.24 4.18 -9.97
N PRO A 25 17.95 5.21 -10.49
CA PRO A 25 17.35 6.26 -11.34
C PRO A 25 16.69 5.74 -12.63
N ASP A 26 17.00 4.51 -13.01
CA ASP A 26 16.68 3.82 -14.27
C ASP A 26 15.26 3.19 -14.33
N GLY A 27 14.35 3.60 -13.46
CA GLY A 27 12.90 3.45 -13.71
C GLY A 27 12.19 2.30 -13.00
N TRP A 28 12.67 1.89 -11.83
CA TRP A 28 11.87 1.00 -10.96
C TRP A 28 10.70 1.78 -10.37
N SER A 29 9.48 1.35 -10.69
CA SER A 29 8.25 1.89 -10.11
C SER A 29 7.72 0.91 -9.07
N PHE A 30 7.25 1.43 -7.95
CA PHE A 30 6.54 0.63 -6.97
C PHE A 30 5.10 0.45 -7.43
N ALA A 31 4.55 -0.74 -7.21
CA ALA A 31 3.12 -1.02 -7.42
C ALA A 31 2.53 -1.49 -6.09
N LEU A 32 1.55 -0.75 -5.57
CA LEU A 32 0.78 -1.15 -4.41
C LEU A 32 -0.46 -1.89 -4.89
N LYS A 33 -0.63 -3.12 -4.43
CA LYS A 33 -1.81 -3.93 -4.73
C LYS A 33 -2.60 -4.16 -3.46
N SER A 34 -3.85 -3.71 -3.45
CA SER A 34 -4.79 -3.97 -2.35
C SER A 34 -5.83 -5.01 -2.78
N SER A 35 -6.42 -5.67 -1.80
CA SER A 35 -7.51 -6.62 -2.01
C SER A 35 -8.45 -6.56 -0.81
N ASP A 36 -9.71 -6.24 -1.06
CA ASP A 36 -10.74 -6.13 -0.02
C ASP A 36 -11.53 -7.45 0.14
N SER A 37 -11.16 -8.49 -0.62
CA SER A 37 -11.82 -9.79 -0.63
C SER A 37 -11.85 -10.41 0.77
N SER A 38 -13.04 -10.76 1.25
CA SER A 38 -13.22 -11.52 2.49
C SER A 38 -12.52 -12.88 2.44
N SER A 39 -12.19 -13.42 3.61
CA SER A 39 -11.66 -14.77 3.77
C SER A 39 -12.63 -15.81 3.19
N GLY A 40 -12.33 -16.30 1.99
CA GLY A 40 -13.14 -17.29 1.27
C GLY A 40 -13.25 -17.02 -0.23
N ASP A 41 -13.09 -15.77 -0.66
CA ASP A 41 -13.17 -15.38 -2.06
C ASP A 41 -11.80 -15.36 -2.75
N PRO A 42 -11.73 -15.60 -4.08
CA PRO A 42 -10.51 -15.36 -4.84
C PRO A 42 -10.02 -13.92 -4.64
N LYS A 43 -8.75 -13.74 -4.28
CA LYS A 43 -8.16 -12.41 -4.11
C LYS A 43 -8.16 -11.66 -5.44
N THR A 44 -9.00 -10.65 -5.55
CA THR A 44 -8.92 -9.69 -6.65
C THR A 44 -7.92 -8.61 -6.27
N TRP A 45 -6.87 -8.47 -7.08
CA TRP A 45 -5.82 -7.47 -6.84
C TRP A 45 -6.15 -6.20 -7.61
N GLN A 46 -6.24 -5.08 -6.90
CA GLN A 46 -6.38 -3.77 -7.50
C GLN A 46 -5.07 -3.01 -7.39
N ASN A 47 -4.54 -2.54 -8.52
CA ASN A 47 -3.36 -1.67 -8.50
C ASN A 47 -3.78 -0.28 -8.04
N LYS A 48 -3.14 0.23 -6.99
CA LYS A 48 -3.24 1.62 -6.57
C LYS A 48 -2.17 2.43 -7.31
N SER A 49 -2.59 3.56 -7.90
CA SER A 49 -1.67 4.51 -8.53
C SER A 49 -0.79 5.13 -7.46
N LEU A 50 0.52 5.02 -7.62
CA LEU A 50 1.53 5.51 -6.68
C LEU A 50 2.23 6.82 -7.08
N PRO A 51 2.55 7.08 -8.37
CA PRO A 51 3.25 8.31 -8.71
C PRO A 51 2.32 9.52 -8.58
N GLY A 52 2.73 10.51 -7.78
CA GLY A 52 2.03 11.79 -7.63
C GLY A 52 0.93 11.84 -6.56
N ASP A 53 0.69 10.74 -5.84
CA ASP A 53 -0.26 10.73 -4.73
C ASP A 53 0.43 11.21 -3.43
N PRO A 54 -0.03 12.30 -2.77
CA PRO A 54 0.54 12.75 -1.49
C PRO A 54 0.38 11.72 -0.36
N ASN A 55 -0.50 10.72 -0.53
CA ASN A 55 -0.67 9.62 0.41
C ASN A 55 0.40 8.54 0.28
N TYR A 56 1.35 8.70 -0.66
CA TYR A 56 2.37 7.70 -0.97
C TYR A 56 3.79 8.29 -0.90
N LEU A 57 4.62 7.71 -0.05
CA LEU A 57 6.01 8.13 0.14
C LEU A 57 6.96 6.93 0.00
N VAL A 58 7.90 7.03 -0.95
CA VAL A 58 8.96 6.03 -1.14
C VAL A 58 10.23 6.53 -0.46
N GLY A 59 10.62 5.87 0.61
CA GLY A 59 11.91 6.05 1.26
C GLY A 59 12.96 5.06 0.73
N ALA A 60 14.18 5.14 1.24
CA ALA A 60 15.29 4.29 0.79
C ALA A 60 15.11 2.79 1.13
N ASN A 61 14.35 2.49 2.19
CA ASN A 61 14.18 1.14 2.74
C ASN A 61 12.73 0.82 3.12
N CYS A 62 11.83 1.78 2.96
CA CYS A 62 10.43 1.63 3.32
C CYS A 62 9.54 2.44 2.39
N VAL A 63 8.36 1.91 2.16
CA VAL A 63 7.25 2.58 1.49
C VAL A 63 6.22 2.91 2.55
N SER A 64 5.78 4.15 2.62
CA SER A 64 4.75 4.61 3.56
C SER A 64 3.51 4.99 2.77
N VAL A 65 2.36 4.47 3.19
CA VAL A 65 1.08 4.71 2.53
C VAL A 65 0.03 5.09 3.57
N LEU A 66 -0.77 6.12 3.30
CA LEU A 66 -1.90 6.45 4.16
C LEU A 66 -3.12 5.60 3.73
N ILE A 67 -3.67 4.84 4.67
CA ILE A 67 -4.87 4.01 4.47
C ILE A 67 -5.98 4.44 5.43
N ASP A 68 -7.22 4.40 4.98
CA ASP A 68 -8.41 4.64 5.82
C ASP A 68 -9.09 3.34 6.26
N HIS A 69 -8.59 2.18 5.84
CA HIS A 69 -9.04 0.86 6.27
C HIS A 69 -7.90 -0.15 6.08
N PHE A 70 -8.07 -1.33 6.67
CA PHE A 70 -7.15 -2.45 6.56
C PHE A 70 -7.48 -3.39 5.40
#